data_AF-A0A3B9AJS4-F1
#
_entry.id   AF-A0A3B9AJS4-F1
#
_cell.length_a   1.000
_cell.length_b   1.000
_cell.length_c   1.000
_cell.angle_alpha   90.00
_cell.angle_beta   90.00
_cell.angle_gamma   90.00
#
_symmetry.space_group_name_H-M   'P 1'
#
loop_
_entity.id
_entity.type
_entity.pdbx_description
1 polymer ?
#
loop_
_entity_poly.entity_id
_entity_poly.type
_entity_poly.pdbx_seq_one_letter_code
_entity_poly.pdbx_strand_id
1 'polypeptide(L)'
;MKQLEKLIGPALEAVEKHLTKERKDAVAKEYDGYAASFGAALRTSGLLPTLAFYSDYHKEKNKPRRNHLLQALYEVVKLTNEKVALSNASRLLEVAVQLSASEQKQLERDLLNASIAVKLALRNFEPLD
;
A
#
# COMPACT_ATOMS: atom_id res chain seq x y z
N MET A 1 1.84 -16.54 10.14
CA MET A 1 2.55 -15.55 10.99
C MET A 1 3.97 -15.25 10.50
N LYS A 2 4.86 -16.24 10.29
CA LYS A 2 6.26 -16.03 9.85
C LYS A 2 6.49 -15.20 8.56
N GLN A 3 5.49 -15.07 7.67
CA GLN A 3 5.61 -14.21 6.48
C GLN A 3 5.27 -12.75 6.77
N LEU A 4 4.35 -12.46 7.69
CA LEU A 4 3.96 -11.08 8.03
C LEU A 4 5.07 -10.36 8.80
N GLU A 5 5.76 -11.07 9.70
CA GLU A 5 6.91 -10.53 10.46
C GLU A 5 8.03 -10.03 9.52
N LYS A 6 8.25 -10.74 8.41
CA LYS A 6 9.24 -10.34 7.39
C LYS A 6 8.85 -9.09 6.63
N LEU A 7 7.57 -8.72 6.63
CA LEU A 7 7.07 -7.52 5.96
C LEU A 7 7.18 -6.26 6.83
N ILE A 8 7.44 -6.38 8.14
CA ILE A 8 7.46 -5.22 9.05
C ILE A 8 8.61 -4.26 8.70
N GLY A 9 9.84 -4.76 8.53
CA GLY A 9 10.99 -3.94 8.13
C GLY A 9 10.75 -3.19 6.82
N PRO A 10 10.41 -3.90 5.73
CA PRO A 10 10.05 -3.26 4.47
C PRO A 10 8.87 -2.29 4.55
N ALA A 11 7.87 -2.57 5.39
CA ALA A 11 6.76 -1.67 5.59
C ALA A 11 7.19 -0.37 6.29
N LEU A 12 8.12 -0.42 7.25
CA LEU A 12 8.71 0.79 7.84
C LEU A 12 9.43 1.63 6.79
N GLU A 13 10.26 1.00 5.96
CA GLU A 13 10.99 1.69 4.87
C GLU A 13 10.03 2.32 3.86
N ALA A 14 8.99 1.59 3.45
CA ALA A 14 7.98 2.08 2.52
C ALA A 14 7.16 3.23 3.12
N VAL A 15 6.82 3.18 4.41
CA VAL A 15 6.14 4.27 5.12
C VAL A 15 7.04 5.50 5.18
N GLU A 16 8.30 5.35 5.59
CA GLU A 16 9.26 6.45 5.63
C GLU A 16 9.39 7.10 4.26
N LYS A 17 9.55 6.31 3.21
CA LYS A 17 9.78 6.81 1.86
C LYS A 17 8.57 7.49 1.23
N HIS A 18 7.37 6.95 1.43
CA HIS A 18 6.20 7.38 0.66
C HIS A 18 5.19 8.21 1.46
N LEU A 19 5.12 8.03 2.78
CA LEU A 19 4.07 8.63 3.60
C LEU A 19 4.57 9.77 4.47
N THR A 20 5.86 9.77 4.81
CA THR A 20 6.49 10.90 5.52
C THR A 20 6.76 12.05 4.55
N LYS A 21 6.79 13.26 5.09
CA LYS A 21 7.08 14.48 4.32
C LYS A 21 8.34 15.15 4.87
N GLU A 22 8.18 16.31 5.47
CA GLU A 22 9.27 17.15 5.96
C GLU A 22 10.02 16.52 7.14
N ARG A 23 9.32 15.67 7.90
CA ARG A 23 9.84 14.90 9.03
C ARG A 23 9.72 13.41 8.75
N LYS A 24 10.85 12.69 8.78
CA LYS A 24 10.94 11.25 8.51
C LYS A 24 10.34 10.37 9.61
N ASP A 25 10.16 10.93 10.80
CA ASP A 25 9.61 10.27 11.97
C ASP A 25 8.13 10.56 12.17
N ALA A 26 7.48 11.26 11.23
CA ALA A 26 6.10 11.71 11.36
C ALA A 26 5.26 11.51 10.09
N VAL A 27 3.99 11.14 10.27
CA VAL A 27 3.03 10.87 9.18
C VAL A 27 1.69 11.51 9.50
N ALA A 28 0.99 11.98 8.47
CA ALA A 28 -0.34 12.53 8.63
C ALA A 28 -1.35 11.47 9.12
N LYS A 29 -2.23 11.85 10.05
CA LYS A 29 -3.21 10.96 10.70
C LYS A 29 -4.15 10.27 9.71
N GLU A 30 -4.43 10.88 8.57
CA GLU A 30 -5.30 10.33 7.52
C GLU A 30 -4.78 9.01 6.96
N TYR A 31 -3.47 8.75 6.99
CA TYR A 31 -2.92 7.49 6.51
C TYR A 31 -3.35 6.28 7.34
N ASP A 32 -3.62 6.44 8.64
CA ASP A 32 -4.19 5.35 9.45
C ASP A 32 -5.62 5.02 8.98
N GLY A 33 -6.42 6.04 8.70
CA GLY A 33 -7.76 5.89 8.11
C GLY A 33 -7.71 5.24 6.71
N TYR A 34 -6.78 5.66 5.85
CA TYR A 34 -6.60 5.08 4.54
C TYR A 34 -6.15 3.61 4.60
N ALA A 35 -5.21 3.27 5.48
CA ALA A 35 -4.71 1.90 5.66
C ALA A 35 -5.79 0.98 6.24
N ALA A 36 -6.56 1.46 7.23
CA ALA A 36 -7.68 0.72 7.79
C ALA A 36 -8.77 0.45 6.74
N SER A 37 -9.08 1.44 5.91
CA SER A 37 -10.13 1.34 4.88
C SER A 37 -9.71 0.51 3.67
N PHE A 38 -8.41 0.42 3.38
CA PHE A 38 -7.91 -0.27 2.19
C PHE A 38 -8.21 -1.77 2.24
N GLY A 39 -7.90 -2.45 3.35
CA GLY A 39 -8.18 -3.88 3.51
C GLY A 39 -9.67 -4.19 3.45
N ALA A 40 -10.52 -3.32 4.00
CA ALA A 40 -11.97 -3.44 3.93
C ALA A 40 -12.46 -3.31 2.47
N ALA A 41 -12.03 -2.26 1.76
CA ALA A 41 -12.38 -2.04 0.37
C ALA A 41 -11.94 -3.21 -0.53
N LEU A 42 -10.74 -3.74 -0.31
CA LEU A 42 -10.21 -4.88 -1.06
C LEU A 42 -11.12 -6.11 -0.91
N ARG A 43 -11.60 -6.37 0.31
CA ARG A 43 -12.49 -7.48 0.64
C ARG A 43 -13.89 -7.32 0.05
N THR A 44 -14.45 -6.10 0.07
CA THR A 44 -15.85 -5.84 -0.31
C THR A 44 -16.03 -5.54 -1.79
N SER A 45 -15.08 -4.80 -2.38
CA SER A 45 -15.17 -4.27 -3.74
C SER A 45 -14.26 -5.02 -4.72
N GLY A 46 -13.34 -5.82 -4.21
CA GLY A 46 -12.36 -6.56 -5.01
C GLY A 46 -11.14 -5.72 -5.42
N LEU A 47 -10.18 -6.40 -6.05
CA LEU A 47 -8.87 -5.84 -6.38
C LEU A 47 -8.93 -4.59 -7.28
N LEU A 48 -9.43 -4.73 -8.50
CA LEU A 48 -9.34 -3.66 -9.51
C LEU A 48 -10.11 -2.39 -9.11
N PRO A 49 -11.36 -2.45 -8.59
CA PRO A 49 -12.06 -1.26 -8.13
C PRO A 49 -11.35 -0.56 -6.98
N THR A 50 -10.79 -1.33 -6.04
CA THR A 50 -10.01 -0.77 -4.91
C THR A 50 -8.76 -0.07 -5.40
N LEU A 51 -7.98 -0.71 -6.28
CA LEU A 51 -6.78 -0.12 -6.85
C LEU A 51 -7.10 1.14 -7.65
N ALA A 52 -8.17 1.16 -8.44
CA ALA A 52 -8.61 2.35 -9.17
C ALA A 52 -8.94 3.51 -8.22
N PHE A 53 -9.70 3.26 -7.16
CA PHE A 53 -10.07 4.27 -6.17
C PHE A 53 -8.86 4.85 -5.41
N TYR A 54 -7.87 4.02 -5.08
CA TYR A 54 -6.64 4.46 -4.41
C TYR A 54 -5.58 5.05 -5.36
N SER A 55 -5.73 4.85 -6.68
CA SER A 55 -4.86 5.44 -7.70
C SER A 55 -5.20 6.89 -8.04
N ASP A 56 -6.32 7.43 -7.53
CA ASP A 56 -6.75 8.78 -7.88
C ASP A 56 -5.79 9.86 -7.34
N TYR A 57 -5.40 10.76 -8.23
CA TYR A 57 -4.45 11.85 -7.98
C TYR A 57 -5.24 13.15 -7.84
N HIS A 58 -5.73 13.44 -6.63
CA HIS A 58 -6.29 14.76 -6.35
C HIS A 58 -5.24 15.87 -6.55
N LYS A 59 -5.67 17.03 -7.07
CA LYS A 59 -4.79 18.14 -7.48
C LYS A 59 -4.13 18.90 -6.32
N GLU A 60 -4.58 18.73 -5.09
CA GLU A 60 -4.03 19.44 -3.92
C GLU A 60 -2.70 18.82 -3.49
N LYS A 61 -1.60 19.56 -3.65
CA LYS A 61 -0.23 19.09 -3.36
C LYS A 61 0.04 18.88 -1.87
N ASN A 62 -0.68 19.57 -1.00
CA ASN A 62 -0.34 19.63 0.43
C ASN A 62 -1.08 18.61 1.30
N LYS A 63 -2.07 17.87 0.79
CA LYS A 63 -2.82 16.89 1.58
C LYS A 63 -2.28 15.46 1.45
N PRO A 64 -2.47 14.60 2.46
CA PRO A 64 -2.20 13.17 2.37
C PRO A 64 -2.99 12.54 1.24
N ARG A 65 -2.32 11.73 0.40
CA ARG A 65 -2.95 11.16 -0.80
C ARG A 65 -3.01 9.64 -0.72
N ARG A 66 -4.16 9.08 -1.10
CA ARG A 66 -4.35 7.62 -1.16
C ARG A 66 -3.33 6.94 -2.09
N ASN A 67 -2.91 7.62 -3.16
CA ASN A 67 -1.90 7.08 -4.07
C ASN A 67 -0.53 6.88 -3.40
N HIS A 68 -0.20 7.65 -2.35
CA HIS A 68 1.05 7.45 -1.61
C HIS A 68 0.97 6.18 -0.75
N LEU A 69 -0.17 5.94 -0.09
CA LEU A 69 -0.41 4.66 0.57
C LEU A 69 -0.31 3.50 -0.43
N LEU A 70 -0.90 3.67 -1.62
CA LEU A 70 -0.83 2.66 -2.66
C LEU A 70 0.61 2.40 -3.13
N GLN A 71 1.46 3.42 -3.20
CA GLN A 71 2.88 3.28 -3.50
C GLN A 71 3.64 2.53 -2.40
N ALA A 72 3.38 2.85 -1.13
CA ALA A 72 3.97 2.10 -0.01
C ALA A 72 3.58 0.62 -0.06
N LEU A 73 2.30 0.31 -0.31
CA LEU A 73 1.82 -1.06 -0.47
C LEU A 73 2.47 -1.78 -1.66
N TYR A 74 2.62 -1.07 -2.78
CA TYR A 74 3.27 -1.61 -3.98
C TYR A 74 4.72 -2.01 -3.69
N GLU A 75 5.48 -1.18 -2.97
CA GLU A 75 6.86 -1.47 -2.59
C GLU A 75 6.96 -2.71 -1.69
N VAL A 76 6.09 -2.84 -0.70
CA VAL A 76 6.05 -4.01 0.19
C VAL A 76 5.70 -5.29 -0.58
N VAL A 77 4.72 -5.25 -1.48
CA VAL A 77 4.28 -6.43 -2.24
C VAL A 77 5.34 -6.92 -3.23
N LYS A 78 6.18 -6.05 -3.80
CA LYS A 78 7.29 -6.46 -4.68
C LYS A 78 8.24 -7.48 -4.02
N LEU A 79 8.34 -7.48 -2.70
CA LEU A 79 9.21 -8.42 -1.97
C LEU A 79 8.62 -9.82 -1.82
N THR A 80 7.33 -9.98 -2.05
CA THR A 80 6.61 -11.25 -1.85
C THR A 80 5.91 -11.76 -3.10
N ASN A 81 5.77 -10.92 -4.13
CA ASN A 81 5.11 -11.27 -5.37
C ASN A 81 6.05 -11.01 -6.57
N GLU A 82 6.60 -12.10 -7.11
CA GLU A 82 7.56 -12.07 -8.22
C GLU A 82 6.98 -11.41 -9.48
N LYS A 83 5.70 -11.65 -9.80
CA LYS A 83 5.06 -11.03 -10.98
C LYS A 83 4.99 -9.52 -10.86
N VAL A 84 4.73 -9.03 -9.65
CA VAL A 84 4.72 -7.61 -9.33
C VAL A 84 6.15 -7.04 -9.33
N ALA A 85 7.13 -7.81 -8.85
CA ALA A 85 8.54 -7.41 -8.83
C ALA A 85 9.14 -7.27 -10.24
N LEU A 86 8.83 -8.21 -11.13
CA LEU A 86 9.34 -8.27 -12.50
C LEU A 86 8.55 -7.39 -13.49
N SER A 87 7.45 -6.78 -13.05
CA SER A 87 6.65 -5.92 -13.92
C SER A 87 7.38 -4.61 -14.21
N ASN A 88 7.37 -4.21 -15.48
CA ASN A 88 7.84 -2.89 -15.92
C ASN A 88 6.79 -1.78 -15.70
N ALA A 89 5.62 -2.10 -15.15
CA ALA A 89 4.57 -1.13 -14.94
C ALA A 89 4.89 -0.18 -13.78
N SER A 90 4.57 1.10 -13.99
CA SER A 90 4.85 2.16 -13.01
C SER A 90 3.86 2.17 -11.85
N ARG A 91 2.66 1.60 -12.05
CA ARG A 91 1.57 1.59 -11.07
C ARG A 91 1.05 0.19 -10.81
N LEU A 92 0.66 -0.07 -9.57
CA LEU A 92 0.10 -1.34 -9.14
C LEU A 92 -1.19 -1.72 -9.90
N LEU A 93 -2.03 -0.72 -10.25
CA LEU A 93 -3.24 -0.96 -11.05
C LEU A 93 -2.88 -1.49 -12.44
N GLU A 94 -1.85 -0.93 -13.09
CA GLU A 94 -1.36 -1.35 -14.41
C GLU A 94 -0.84 -2.80 -14.37
N VAL A 95 -0.15 -3.18 -13.29
CA VAL A 95 0.25 -4.59 -13.06
C VAL A 95 -1.00 -5.46 -12.97
N ALA A 96 -1.96 -5.09 -12.10
CA ALA A 96 -3.11 -5.92 -11.77
C ALA A 96 -4.01 -6.24 -12.97
N VAL A 97 -4.18 -5.30 -13.91
CA VAL A 97 -4.97 -5.55 -15.14
C VAL A 97 -4.30 -6.52 -16.11
N GLN A 98 -2.98 -6.71 -16.01
CA GLN A 98 -2.22 -7.65 -16.85
C GLN A 98 -2.17 -9.07 -16.26
N LEU A 99 -2.56 -9.24 -15.00
CA LEU A 99 -2.55 -10.53 -14.30
C LEU A 99 -3.76 -11.38 -14.65
N SER A 100 -3.56 -12.70 -14.72
CA SER A 100 -4.65 -13.68 -14.79
C SER A 100 -5.49 -13.68 -13.51
N ALA A 101 -6.68 -14.27 -13.55
CA ALA A 101 -7.59 -14.31 -12.39
C ALA A 101 -6.97 -14.99 -11.14
N SER A 102 -6.14 -16.02 -11.32
CA SER A 102 -5.44 -16.67 -10.21
C SER A 102 -4.35 -15.79 -9.62
N GLU A 103 -3.60 -15.10 -10.47
CA GLU A 103 -2.56 -14.13 -10.06
C GLU A 103 -3.17 -12.91 -9.38
N GLN A 104 -4.32 -12.41 -9.85
CA GLN A 104 -5.06 -11.34 -9.17
C GLN A 104 -5.51 -11.76 -7.77
N LYS A 105 -6.01 -12.99 -7.59
CA LYS A 105 -6.35 -13.52 -6.26
C LYS A 105 -5.12 -13.64 -5.35
N GLN A 106 -3.95 -13.98 -5.90
CA GLN A 106 -2.71 -14.00 -5.14
C GLN A 106 -2.31 -12.57 -4.73
N LEU A 107 -2.33 -11.63 -5.67
CA LEU A 107 -2.05 -10.23 -5.42
C LEU A 107 -3.00 -9.63 -4.35
N GLU A 108 -4.27 -9.99 -4.36
CA GLU A 108 -5.24 -9.58 -3.34
C GLU A 108 -4.81 -10.04 -1.94
N ARG A 109 -4.35 -11.29 -1.79
CA ARG A 109 -3.83 -11.82 -0.52
C ARG A 109 -2.55 -11.11 -0.08
N ASP A 110 -1.64 -10.87 -1.02
CA ASP A 110 -0.37 -10.21 -0.75
C ASP A 110 -0.59 -8.76 -0.32
N LEU A 111 -1.51 -8.04 -0.97
CA LEU A 111 -1.90 -6.68 -0.61
C LEU A 111 -2.60 -6.62 0.74
N LEU A 112 -3.41 -7.62 1.09
CA LEU A 112 -4.00 -7.69 2.42
C LEU A 112 -2.91 -7.82 3.49
N ASN A 113 -1.94 -8.72 3.31
CA ASN A 113 -0.81 -8.87 4.21
C ASN A 113 0.05 -7.59 4.30
N ALA A 114 0.34 -6.97 3.16
CA ALA A 114 1.07 -5.70 3.09
C ALA A 114 0.30 -4.59 3.82
N SER A 115 -1.02 -4.52 3.68
CA SER A 115 -1.86 -3.51 4.37
C SER A 115 -1.80 -3.65 5.89
N ILE A 116 -1.77 -4.89 6.40
CA ILE A 116 -1.60 -5.16 7.82
C ILE A 116 -0.21 -4.73 8.27
N ALA A 117 0.83 -5.09 7.52
CA ALA A 117 2.22 -4.71 7.85
C ALA A 117 2.40 -3.19 7.86
N VAL A 118 1.89 -2.47 6.85
CA VAL A 118 1.92 -1.00 6.79
C VAL A 118 1.14 -0.39 7.94
N LYS A 119 -0.04 -0.91 8.29
CA LYS A 119 -0.80 -0.43 9.45
C LYS A 119 -0.04 -0.60 10.77
N LEU A 120 0.68 -1.72 10.93
CA LEU A 120 1.54 -1.93 12.10
C LEU A 120 2.75 -0.99 12.08
N ALA A 121 3.36 -0.78 10.91
CA ALA A 121 4.49 0.12 10.73
C ALA A 121 4.14 1.58 11.09
N LEU A 122 2.97 2.08 10.65
CA LEU A 122 2.47 3.42 10.95
C LEU A 122 2.46 3.76 12.45
N ARG A 123 2.31 2.76 13.33
CA ARG A 123 2.32 2.96 14.80
C ARG A 123 3.68 3.41 15.35
N ASN A 124 4.74 3.34 14.55
CA ASN A 124 6.10 3.73 14.94
C ASN A 124 6.43 5.19 14.57
N PHE A 125 5.47 5.95 14.05
CA PHE A 125 5.67 7.32 13.60
C PHE A 125 4.76 8.28 14.36
N GLU A 126 5.22 9.50 14.58
CA GLU A 126 4.44 10.57 15.21
C GLU A 126 3.29 11.02 14.29
N PRO A 127 2.06 11.14 14.81
CA PRO A 127 0.94 11.59 14.00
C PRO A 127 0.95 13.12 13.81
N LEU A 128 0.92 13.58 12.55
CA LEU A 128 0.74 14.99 12.18
C LEU A 128 -0.74 15.29 11.91
N ASP A 129 -1.17 16.49 12.32
CA ASP A 129 -2.48 17.09 11.99
C ASP A 129 -2.45 17.83 10.65
#